data_AF-A0A930AQ56-F1
#
_entry.id   AF-A0A930AQ56-F1
#
_cell.length_a   1.000
_cell.length_b   1.000
_cell.length_c   1.000
_cell.angle_alpha   90.00
_cell.angle_beta   90.00
_cell.angle_gamma   90.00
#
_symmetry.space_group_name_H-M   'P 1'
#
loop_
_entity.id
_entity.type
_entity.pdbx_description
1 polymer ?
#
loop_
_entity_poly.entity_id
_entity_poly.type
_entity_poly.pdbx_seq_one_letter_code
_entity_poly.pdbx_strand_id
1 'polypeptide(L)'
;MHKTSTKVLISGFLLILFASICISIYLFVKLNTTISIGKGHYLAMDSNTNGAYNMEIYDDHSVKIFLDKVYVEGTLEHEQTQYTDSYYIQTKDKKYLMNIYHDTVSVPIEVNGNLVSLVFKYVSNVPFTQIDLPQK
;
A
#
# COMPACT_ATOMS: atom_id res chain seq x y z
N MET A 1 14.10 -39.02 -42.35
CA MET A 1 13.78 -37.66 -41.84
C MET A 1 12.83 -37.63 -40.62
N HIS A 2 12.58 -38.74 -39.91
CA HIS A 2 11.59 -38.77 -38.80
C HIS A 2 12.15 -38.41 -37.41
N LYS A 3 13.46 -38.65 -37.16
CA LYS A 3 14.10 -38.41 -35.85
C LYS A 3 14.25 -36.93 -35.48
N THR A 4 14.37 -36.03 -36.46
CA THR A 4 14.50 -34.58 -36.22
C THR A 4 13.18 -33.99 -35.74
N SER A 5 12.06 -34.43 -36.31
CA SER A 5 10.72 -33.98 -35.96
C SER A 5 10.35 -34.29 -34.50
N THR A 6 10.64 -35.50 -34.02
CA THR A 6 10.37 -35.88 -32.62
C THR A 6 11.20 -35.07 -31.62
N LYS A 7 12.47 -34.77 -31.94
CA LYS A 7 13.34 -33.94 -31.08
C LYS A 7 12.84 -32.50 -30.99
N VAL A 8 12.37 -31.94 -32.09
CA VAL A 8 11.77 -30.59 -32.12
C VAL A 8 10.47 -30.56 -31.30
N LEU A 9 9.64 -31.61 -31.40
CA LEU A 9 8.40 -31.71 -30.63
C LEU A 9 8.65 -31.79 -29.12
N ILE A 10 9.63 -32.60 -28.70
CA ILE A 10 10.06 -32.70 -27.29
C ILE A 10 10.62 -31.37 -26.80
N SER A 11 11.46 -30.71 -27.60
CA SER A 11 12.02 -29.40 -27.25
C SER A 11 10.94 -28.34 -27.08
N GLY A 12 9.93 -28.32 -27.95
CA GLY A 12 8.80 -27.41 -27.84
C GLY A 12 7.96 -27.67 -26.58
N PHE A 13 7.71 -28.94 -26.26
CA PHE A 13 6.99 -29.31 -25.04
C PHE A 13 7.74 -28.91 -23.76
N LEU A 14 9.07 -29.12 -23.72
CA LEU A 14 9.91 -28.69 -22.60
C LEU A 14 9.90 -27.17 -22.42
N LEU A 15 9.86 -26.40 -23.50
CA LEU A 15 9.80 -24.94 -23.44
C LEU A 15 8.46 -24.44 -22.88
N ILE A 16 7.34 -25.09 -23.25
CA ILE A 16 6.02 -24.78 -22.70
C ILE A 16 5.97 -25.11 -21.19
N LEU A 17 6.49 -26.27 -20.79
CA LEU A 17 6.58 -26.63 -19.37
C LEU A 17 7.43 -25.64 -18.58
N PHE A 18 8.58 -25.25 -19.11
CA PHE A 18 9.44 -24.26 -18.48
C PHE A 18 8.73 -22.91 -18.33
N ALA A 19 8.08 -22.41 -19.38
CA ALA A 19 7.30 -21.18 -19.32
C ALA A 19 6.17 -21.26 -18.29
N SER A 20 5.45 -22.40 -18.21
CA SER A 20 4.40 -22.62 -17.22
C SER A 20 4.94 -22.58 -15.79
N ILE A 21 6.10 -23.20 -15.53
CA ILE A 21 6.75 -23.16 -14.21
C ILE A 21 7.18 -21.73 -13.87
N CYS A 22 7.78 -21.00 -14.80
CA CYS A 22 8.17 -19.59 -14.60
C CYS A 22 6.96 -18.70 -14.27
N ILE A 23 5.85 -18.87 -14.97
CA ILE A 23 4.61 -18.12 -14.70
C ILE A 23 4.07 -18.46 -13.31
N SER A 24 4.04 -19.74 -12.93
CA SER A 24 3.59 -20.17 -11.61
C SER A 24 4.45 -19.60 -10.48
N ILE A 25 5.78 -19.61 -10.64
CA ILE A 25 6.70 -19.01 -9.67
C ILE A 25 6.51 -17.49 -9.60
N TYR A 26 6.38 -16.81 -10.74
CA TYR A 26 6.15 -15.36 -10.77
C TYR A 26 4.84 -14.98 -10.05
N LEU A 27 3.74 -15.69 -10.32
CA LEU A 27 2.47 -15.47 -9.64
C LEU A 27 2.58 -15.78 -8.15
N PHE A 28 3.26 -16.87 -7.78
CA PHE A 28 3.49 -17.23 -6.38
C PHE A 28 4.28 -16.14 -5.64
N VAL A 29 5.37 -15.63 -6.22
CA VAL A 29 6.16 -14.55 -5.60
C VAL A 29 5.32 -13.27 -5.50
N LYS A 30 4.63 -12.87 -6.58
CA LYS A 30 3.78 -11.67 -6.60
C LYS A 30 2.64 -11.72 -5.56
N LEU A 31 2.09 -12.90 -5.31
CA LEU A 31 1.03 -13.10 -4.31
C LEU A 31 1.58 -13.15 -2.87
N ASN A 32 2.83 -13.57 -2.69
CA ASN A 32 3.46 -13.73 -1.37
C ASN A 32 4.37 -12.56 -0.95
N THR A 33 4.60 -11.57 -1.81
CA THR A 33 5.22 -10.32 -1.37
C THR A 33 4.25 -9.62 -0.42
N THR A 34 4.41 -9.86 0.87
CA THR A 34 3.71 -9.13 1.93
C THR A 34 4.21 -7.69 1.92
N ILE A 35 3.37 -6.78 1.41
CA ILE A 35 3.65 -5.35 1.52
C ILE A 35 3.07 -4.90 2.85
N SER A 36 3.92 -4.90 3.89
CA SER A 36 3.50 -4.46 5.21
C SER A 36 3.65 -2.94 5.33
N ILE A 37 2.55 -2.27 5.67
CA ILE A 37 2.60 -0.90 6.18
C ILE A 37 2.80 -0.97 7.70
N GLY A 38 3.66 -0.10 8.22
CA GLY A 38 3.97 -0.07 9.64
C GLY A 38 4.21 1.33 10.15
N LYS A 39 4.70 1.41 11.39
CA LYS A 39 5.07 2.66 12.06
C LYS A 39 5.92 3.55 11.14
N GLY A 40 5.56 4.82 11.06
CA GLY A 40 6.32 5.81 10.32
C GLY A 40 5.54 7.05 9.97
N HIS A 41 6.25 7.99 9.37
CA HIS A 41 5.72 9.19 8.76
C HIS A 41 5.70 9.01 7.25
N TYR A 42 4.55 9.32 6.66
CA TYR A 42 4.29 9.25 5.24
C TYR A 42 3.73 10.58 4.76
N LEU A 43 4.02 10.94 3.51
CA LEU A 43 3.66 12.24 2.96
C LEU A 43 2.98 12.10 1.59
N ALA A 44 1.87 12.81 1.41
CA ALA A 44 1.16 12.94 0.15
C ALA A 44 1.14 14.42 -0.27
N MET A 45 1.57 14.70 -1.50
CA MET A 45 1.48 16.04 -2.08
C MET A 45 0.21 16.12 -2.91
N ASP A 46 -0.67 17.06 -2.56
CA ASP A 46 -1.79 17.44 -3.42
C ASP A 46 -1.34 18.53 -4.40
N SER A 47 -1.24 18.17 -5.69
CA SER A 47 -0.83 19.08 -6.76
C SER A 47 -1.78 20.26 -6.97
N ASN A 48 -3.05 20.14 -6.54
CA ASN A 48 -4.06 21.17 -6.77
C ASN A 48 -4.01 22.28 -5.71
N THR A 49 -3.73 21.91 -4.46
CA THR A 49 -3.69 22.84 -3.32
C THR A 49 -2.29 23.17 -2.85
N ASN A 50 -1.27 22.48 -3.39
CA ASN A 50 0.12 22.49 -2.91
C ASN A 50 0.23 22.10 -1.43
N GLY A 51 -0.77 21.38 -0.91
CA GLY A 51 -0.82 20.89 0.46
C GLY A 51 -0.01 19.61 0.62
N ALA A 52 0.85 19.57 1.64
CA ALA A 52 1.61 18.38 2.04
C ALA A 52 0.87 17.65 3.17
N TYR A 53 0.01 16.70 2.82
CA TYR A 53 -0.69 15.87 3.78
C TYR A 53 0.28 14.88 4.42
N ASN A 54 0.19 14.77 5.74
CA ASN A 54 0.96 13.85 6.56
C ASN A 54 0.06 12.68 6.97
N MET A 55 0.58 11.47 6.88
CA MET A 55 0.02 10.30 7.53
C MET A 55 1.05 9.74 8.50
N GLU A 56 0.63 9.53 9.73
CA GLU A 56 1.48 8.97 10.80
C GLU A 56 0.87 7.70 11.32
N ILE A 57 1.74 6.71 11.50
CA ILE A 57 1.40 5.43 12.12
C ILE A 57 2.33 5.26 13.31
N TYR A 58 1.74 5.09 14.50
CA TYR A 58 2.48 4.97 15.75
C TYR A 58 2.66 3.49 16.16
N ASP A 59 3.45 3.25 17.21
CA ASP A 59 3.74 1.90 17.71
C ASP A 59 2.50 1.17 18.23
N ASP A 60 1.50 1.90 18.70
CA ASP A 60 0.21 1.36 19.16
C ASP A 60 -0.79 1.15 18.02
N HIS A 61 -0.34 1.26 16.77
CA HIS A 61 -1.15 1.21 15.55
C HIS A 61 -2.15 2.37 15.41
N SER A 62 -2.08 3.41 16.25
CA SER A 62 -2.86 4.62 15.99
C SER A 62 -2.39 5.28 14.68
N VAL A 63 -3.34 5.83 13.94
CA VAL A 63 -3.11 6.48 12.65
C VAL A 63 -3.71 7.87 12.67
N LYS A 64 -2.94 8.86 12.17
CA LYS A 64 -3.41 10.23 11.97
C LYS A 64 -3.12 10.68 10.55
N ILE A 65 -4.12 11.26 9.88
CA ILE A 65 -3.94 11.96 8.60
C ILE A 65 -4.30 13.43 8.80
N PHE A 66 -3.37 14.33 8.48
CA PHE A 66 -3.49 15.76 8.73
C PHE A 66 -2.74 16.62 7.69
N LEU A 67 -3.14 17.88 7.56
CA LEU A 67 -2.41 18.90 6.80
C LEU A 67 -2.18 20.12 7.69
N ASP A 68 -3.26 20.86 7.96
CA ASP A 68 -3.37 21.99 8.88
C ASP A 68 -4.15 21.61 10.15
N LYS A 69 -5.09 20.68 9.98
CA LYS A 69 -5.87 20.03 11.02
C LYS A 69 -5.90 18.52 10.78
N VAL A 70 -6.34 17.78 11.79
CA VAL A 70 -6.56 16.33 11.68
C VAL A 70 -7.85 16.06 10.90
N TYR A 71 -7.74 15.28 9.82
CA TYR A 71 -8.88 14.84 9.00
C TYR A 71 -9.30 13.42 9.32
N VAL A 72 -8.35 12.55 9.66
CA VAL A 72 -8.60 11.16 10.06
C VAL A 72 -7.78 10.83 11.29
N GLU A 73 -8.43 10.25 12.28
CA GLU A 73 -7.80 9.67 13.46
C GLU A 73 -8.48 8.32 13.75
N GLY A 74 -7.67 7.27 13.86
CA GLY A 74 -8.17 5.91 14.03
C GLY A 74 -7.05 4.92 14.33
N THR A 75 -7.33 3.65 14.09
CA THR A 75 -6.39 2.54 14.32
C THR A 75 -6.16 1.79 13.00
N LEU A 76 -4.91 1.43 12.74
CA LEU A 76 -4.54 0.56 11.63
C LEU A 76 -5.01 -0.86 11.92
N GLU A 77 -5.87 -1.37 11.06
CA GLU A 77 -6.31 -2.78 11.06
C GLU A 77 -5.73 -3.50 9.85
N HIS A 78 -5.34 -4.76 10.06
CA HIS A 78 -4.81 -5.64 9.03
C HIS A 78 -5.67 -6.90 8.95
N GLU A 79 -6.25 -7.15 7.79
CA GLU A 79 -7.05 -8.34 7.51
C GLU A 79 -6.38 -9.18 6.43
N GLN A 80 -5.78 -10.29 6.86
CA GLN A 80 -5.17 -11.27 5.96
C GLN A 80 -6.09 -12.48 5.81
N THR A 81 -6.44 -12.80 4.56
CA THR A 81 -7.13 -14.02 4.16
C THR A 81 -6.28 -14.79 3.16
N GLN A 82 -6.70 -15.99 2.78
CA GLN A 82 -6.03 -16.76 1.71
C GLN A 82 -6.09 -16.09 0.31
N TYR A 83 -6.90 -15.04 0.15
CA TYR A 83 -7.10 -14.34 -1.13
C TYR A 83 -6.82 -12.83 -1.07
N THR A 84 -6.78 -12.24 0.12
CA THR A 84 -6.68 -10.79 0.31
C THR A 84 -5.72 -10.46 1.43
N ASP A 85 -4.96 -9.40 1.24
CA ASP A 85 -4.10 -8.79 2.24
C ASP A 85 -4.47 -7.30 2.28
N SER A 86 -5.37 -6.94 3.19
CA SER A 86 -6.04 -5.63 3.19
C SER A 86 -5.73 -4.86 4.47
N TYR A 87 -5.47 -3.57 4.31
CA TYR A 87 -5.25 -2.65 5.43
C TYR A 87 -6.37 -1.62 5.48
N TYR A 88 -6.73 -1.24 6.70
CA TYR A 88 -7.78 -0.26 6.93
C TYR A 88 -7.38 0.72 8.03
N ILE A 89 -7.92 1.94 7.95
CA ILE A 89 -7.98 2.85 9.10
C ILE A 89 -9.39 2.76 9.67
N GLN A 90 -9.52 2.17 10.84
CA GLN A 90 -10.78 2.12 11.58
C GLN A 90 -10.89 3.35 12.48
N THR A 91 -11.86 4.22 12.19
CA THR A 91 -12.23 5.32 13.10
C THR A 91 -13.47 4.95 13.90
N LYS A 92 -13.99 5.87 14.70
CA LYS A 92 -15.24 5.66 15.44
C LYS A 92 -16.44 5.42 14.52
N ASP A 93 -16.48 6.10 13.37
CA ASP A 93 -17.67 6.17 12.52
C ASP A 93 -17.47 5.57 11.12
N LYS A 94 -16.21 5.36 10.68
CA LYS A 94 -15.87 4.98 9.30
C LYS A 94 -14.71 3.99 9.28
N LYS A 95 -14.68 3.14 8.25
CA LYS A 95 -13.54 2.27 7.92
C LYS A 95 -12.99 2.69 6.56
N TYR A 96 -11.74 3.13 6.52
CA TYR A 96 -11.09 3.58 5.28
C TYR A 96 -10.21 2.46 4.74
N LEU A 97 -10.51 1.96 3.53
CA LEU A 97 -9.66 1.00 2.85
C LEU A 97 -8.36 1.67 2.40
N MET A 98 -7.23 1.04 2.72
CA MET A 98 -5.90 1.46 2.30
C MET A 98 -5.44 0.57 1.16
N ASN A 99 -5.12 1.19 0.02
CA ASN A 99 -4.53 0.49 -1.10
C ASN A 99 -3.01 0.66 -1.06
N ILE A 100 -2.30 -0.41 -0.76
CA ILE A 100 -0.85 -0.40 -0.70
C ILE A 100 -0.30 -0.93 -2.02
N TYR A 101 0.58 -0.14 -2.65
CA TYR A 101 1.25 -0.52 -3.89
C TYR A 101 2.71 -0.10 -3.85
N HIS A 102 3.61 -1.10 -3.82
CA HIS A 102 5.05 -0.90 -3.67
C HIS A 102 5.39 -0.01 -2.46
N ASP A 103 5.89 1.19 -2.70
CA ASP A 103 6.32 2.19 -1.71
C ASP A 103 5.24 3.24 -1.40
N THR A 104 4.03 3.06 -1.95
CA THR A 104 2.93 4.01 -1.83
C THR A 104 1.72 3.42 -1.12
N VAL A 105 1.00 4.28 -0.41
CA VAL A 105 -0.24 3.96 0.29
C VAL A 105 -1.29 4.97 -0.15
N SER A 106 -2.36 4.50 -0.78
CA SER A 106 -3.49 5.34 -1.19
C SER A 106 -4.64 5.20 -0.20
N VAL A 107 -5.14 6.33 0.31
CA VAL A 107 -6.28 6.38 1.23
C VAL A 107 -7.30 7.40 0.73
N PRO A 108 -8.56 7.01 0.44
CA PRO A 108 -9.62 7.95 0.13
C PRO A 108 -10.15 8.56 1.43
N ILE A 109 -10.02 9.87 1.60
CA ILE A 109 -10.52 10.59 2.79
C ILE A 109 -11.45 11.73 2.39
N GLU A 110 -12.29 12.17 3.33
CA GLU A 110 -13.16 13.31 3.13
C GLU A 110 -12.50 14.60 3.64
N VAL A 111 -12.25 15.55 2.74
CA VAL A 111 -11.64 16.84 3.05
C VAL A 111 -12.65 17.94 2.71
N ASN A 112 -13.14 18.64 3.73
CA ASN A 112 -14.11 19.73 3.58
C ASN A 112 -15.35 19.35 2.74
N GLY A 113 -15.86 18.12 2.92
CA GLY A 113 -17.03 17.59 2.21
C GLY A 113 -16.75 16.96 0.84
N ASN A 114 -15.50 16.97 0.37
CA ASN A 114 -15.10 16.32 -0.88
C ASN A 114 -14.29 15.06 -0.62
N LEU A 115 -14.56 13.99 -1.38
CA LEU A 115 -13.76 12.77 -1.34
C LEU A 115 -12.47 12.98 -2.14
N VAL A 116 -11.32 12.84 -1.49
CA VAL A 116 -9.99 13.00 -2.08
C VAL A 116 -9.19 11.72 -1.84
N SER A 117 -8.59 11.16 -2.90
CA SER A 117 -7.68 10.02 -2.78
C SER A 117 -6.25 10.50 -2.62
N LEU A 118 -5.73 10.43 -1.40
CA LEU A 118 -4.36 10.83 -1.09
C LEU A 118 -3.41 9.65 -1.30
N VAL A 119 -2.30 9.88 -2.00
CA VAL A 119 -1.25 8.88 -2.23
C VAL A 119 -0.01 9.25 -1.43
N PHE A 120 0.20 8.53 -0.33
CA PHE A 120 1.28 8.73 0.60
C PHE A 120 2.52 7.93 0.21
N LYS A 121 3.69 8.52 0.41
CA LYS A 121 4.99 7.84 0.35
C LYS A 121 5.64 7.84 1.71
N TYR A 122 6.30 6.75 2.05
CA TYR A 122 7.07 6.67 3.29
C TYR A 122 8.23 7.68 3.27
N VAL A 123 8.41 8.40 4.38
CA VAL A 123 9.45 9.43 4.56
C VAL A 123 10.43 9.03 5.65
N SER A 124 9.94 8.61 6.82
CA SER A 124 10.81 8.25 7.94
C SER A 124 10.14 7.33 8.97
N ASN A 125 10.93 6.69 9.83
CA ASN A 125 10.45 5.85 10.94
C ASN A 125 9.98 6.67 12.15
N VAL A 126 10.13 7.99 12.12
CA VAL A 126 9.83 8.88 13.23
C VAL A 126 8.56 9.65 12.87
N PRO A 127 7.49 9.56 13.66
CA PRO A 127 6.32 10.42 13.48
C PRO A 127 6.74 11.90 13.51
N PHE A 128 6.20 12.70 12.61
CA PHE A 128 6.46 14.14 12.57
C PHE A 128 5.71 14.82 13.72
N THR A 129 6.42 15.07 14.83
CA THR A 129 5.82 15.83 15.92
C THR A 129 5.72 17.30 15.51
N GLN A 130 4.53 17.76 15.12
CA GLN A 130 4.26 19.19 15.05
C GLN A 130 4.33 19.75 16.47
N ILE A 131 5.41 20.46 16.79
CA ILE A 131 5.51 21.21 18.04
C ILE A 131 4.66 22.46 17.85
N ASP A 132 3.42 22.44 18.34
CA ASP A 132 2.64 23.66 18.51
C ASP A 132 3.30 24.49 19.61
N LEU A 133 4.15 25.43 19.18
CA LEU A 133 4.66 26.48 20.07
C LEU A 133 3.44 27.31 20.52
N PRO A 134 3.27 27.55 21.83
CA PRO A 134 2.20 28.42 22.30
C PRO A 134 2.34 29.79 21.63
N GLN A 135 1.31 30.21 20.90
CA GLN A 135 1.26 31.56 20.36
C GLN A 135 1.19 32.54 21.54
N LYS A 136 2.15 33.45 21.60
CA LYS A 136 2.28 34.49 22.63
C LYS A 136 1.41 35.69 22.30
#